data_AF-A0A959APT2-F1
#
_entry.id   AF-A0A959APT2-F1
#
_cell.length_a   1.000
_cell.length_b   1.000
_cell.length_c   1.000
_cell.angle_alpha   90.00
_cell.angle_beta   90.00
_cell.angle_gamma   90.00
#
_symmetry.space_group_name_H-M   'P 1'
#
loop_
_entity.id
_entity.type
_entity.pdbx_description
1 polymer ?
#
loop_
_entity_poly.entity_id
_entity_poly.type
_entity_poly.pdbx_seq_one_letter_code
_entity_poly.pdbx_strand_id
1 'polypeptide(L)'
;MLGNLTENGGKLKRIFIEPKLPEDLSPLHELATNLWWSWNHEAIELFHSIDPELFVDVNYNPLALLDELSMEKAQALLDDGTFTRKLKSVHSAFKKYIDEPKDDSQGQIAYFCMEYGLHQSLRLYSGGLGVLAGDYLKEISDRNVNVVAVGLLYRYGYFQQSISLHGEQIHQLEAAKFTQLPILPVRDAQGTWIKVYVNLSGRTVWAKVWELRVGRMSLYLLDTDIDDNNWEDRSLTHQLYGGDNEHRLRQEVLLGIGGVRALKAMKMEPDLYHLNEGHAAFLGLERLANYLRDKHMPFDQALEIVRATQLFTTHTPVPAGHDSFPESLLRDYLYEFTHSLGISWEQL
;
A
#
# COMPACT_ATOMS: atom_id res chain seq x y z
N MET A 1 29.24 1.78 -32.19
CA MET A 1 30.66 2.15 -32.08
C MET A 1 31.10 1.90 -30.65
N LEU A 2 32.09 1.03 -30.45
CA LEU A 2 32.69 0.71 -29.15
C LEU A 2 33.47 1.93 -28.65
N GLY A 3 33.06 2.49 -27.51
CA GLY A 3 33.79 3.53 -26.81
C GLY A 3 34.82 2.92 -25.86
N ASN A 4 36.09 3.29 -26.04
CA ASN A 4 37.21 2.91 -25.19
C ASN A 4 37.00 3.40 -23.75
N LEU A 5 37.07 2.49 -22.79
CA LEU A 5 37.17 2.77 -21.36
C LEU A 5 38.64 3.03 -21.03
N THR A 6 39.07 4.30 -21.05
CA THR A 6 40.32 4.71 -20.39
C THR A 6 40.03 5.19 -18.98
N GLU A 7 40.85 4.70 -18.06
CA GLU A 7 40.83 4.81 -16.60
C GLU A 7 40.33 6.14 -16.01
N ASN A 8 39.28 6.04 -15.17
CA ASN A 8 39.02 6.96 -14.07
C ASN A 8 38.05 6.31 -13.08
N GLY A 9 38.57 5.85 -11.92
CA GLY A 9 37.82 5.57 -10.67
C GLY A 9 36.37 5.06 -10.81
N GLY A 10 36.12 4.08 -11.67
CA GLY A 10 34.78 3.63 -12.00
C GLY A 10 34.14 2.88 -10.84
N LYS A 11 33.32 3.58 -10.04
CA LYS A 11 32.36 2.90 -9.15
C LYS A 11 31.47 2.02 -10.03
N LEU A 12 31.48 0.72 -9.78
CA LEU A 12 30.52 -0.21 -10.38
C LEU A 12 29.11 0.32 -10.09
N LYS A 13 28.41 0.77 -11.13
CA LYS A 13 27.01 1.19 -11.04
C LYS A 13 26.15 0.06 -11.55
N ARG A 14 25.12 -0.31 -10.78
CA ARG A 14 24.08 -1.23 -11.23
C ARG A 14 23.31 -0.52 -12.34
N ILE A 15 23.30 -1.08 -13.54
CA ILE A 15 22.50 -0.59 -14.66
C ILE A 15 21.14 -1.28 -14.55
N PHE A 16 20.08 -0.50 -14.33
CA PHE A 16 18.71 -0.96 -14.50
C PHE A 16 18.32 -0.63 -15.95
N ILE A 17 17.98 -1.64 -16.74
CA ILE A 17 17.45 -1.47 -18.09
C ILE A 17 15.94 -1.51 -17.92
N GLU A 18 15.28 -0.36 -17.99
CA GLU A 18 13.83 -0.31 -18.09
C GLU A 18 13.44 -0.50 -19.57
N PRO A 19 12.66 -1.54 -19.92
CA PRO A 19 12.15 -1.68 -21.28
C PRO A 19 11.26 -0.49 -21.58
N LYS A 20 11.70 0.36 -22.51
CA LYS A 20 10.94 1.56 -22.90
C LYS A 20 10.03 1.20 -24.06
N LEU A 21 8.73 1.24 -23.82
CA LEU A 21 7.73 1.14 -24.88
C LEU A 21 7.94 2.26 -25.92
N PRO A 22 7.59 2.02 -27.20
CA PRO A 22 7.48 3.09 -28.19
C PRO A 22 6.61 4.24 -27.66
N GLU A 23 6.93 5.48 -28.03
CA GLU A 23 6.26 6.68 -27.50
C GLU A 23 4.73 6.63 -27.69
N ASP A 24 4.27 6.12 -28.83
CA ASP A 24 2.86 5.95 -29.16
C ASP A 24 2.13 4.92 -28.27
N LEU A 25 2.86 4.02 -27.60
CA LEU A 25 2.33 3.06 -26.63
C LEU A 25 2.53 3.50 -25.17
N SER A 26 3.15 4.65 -24.92
CA SER A 26 3.28 5.20 -23.56
C SER A 26 1.96 5.31 -22.76
N PRO A 27 0.77 5.53 -23.38
CA PRO A 27 -0.49 5.51 -22.64
C PRO A 27 -0.80 4.18 -21.95
N LEU A 28 -0.30 3.04 -22.47
CA LEU A 28 -0.46 1.74 -21.81
C LEU A 28 0.23 1.70 -20.46
N HIS A 29 1.43 2.28 -20.38
CA HIS A 29 2.17 2.35 -19.12
C HIS A 29 1.45 3.25 -18.11
N GLU A 30 0.96 4.42 -18.53
CA GLU A 30 0.20 5.32 -17.65
C GLU A 30 -1.04 4.59 -17.08
N LEU A 31 -1.81 3.92 -17.94
CA LEU A 31 -2.95 3.10 -17.54
C LEU A 31 -2.53 1.98 -16.58
N ALA A 32 -1.44 1.25 -16.86
CA ALA A 32 -0.98 0.14 -16.04
C ALA A 32 -0.53 0.58 -14.63
N THR A 33 -0.03 1.81 -14.49
CA THR A 33 0.42 2.38 -13.20
C THR A 33 -0.67 2.94 -12.31
N ASN A 34 -1.95 2.87 -12.72
CA ASN A 34 -3.08 3.32 -11.91
C ASN A 34 -4.18 2.25 -11.92
N LEU A 35 -4.63 1.78 -10.75
CA LEU A 35 -5.57 0.66 -10.67
C LEU A 35 -6.95 0.92 -11.28
N TRP A 36 -7.28 2.13 -11.72
CA TRP A 36 -8.54 2.42 -12.41
C TRP A 36 -8.87 1.40 -13.51
N TRP A 37 -7.85 0.86 -14.19
CA TRP A 37 -8.06 -0.18 -15.19
C TRP A 37 -8.76 -1.42 -14.64
N SER A 38 -8.61 -1.75 -13.35
CA SER A 38 -9.06 -3.02 -12.77
C SER A 38 -10.57 -3.09 -12.50
N TRP A 39 -11.28 -1.95 -12.52
CA TRP A 39 -12.74 -1.90 -12.47
C TRP A 39 -13.37 -1.21 -13.69
N ASN A 40 -12.56 -0.86 -14.69
CA ASN A 40 -13.05 -0.33 -15.96
C ASN A 40 -13.03 -1.41 -17.05
N HIS A 41 -14.21 -1.83 -17.51
CA HIS A 41 -14.33 -2.93 -18.49
C HIS A 41 -13.53 -2.69 -19.78
N GLU A 42 -13.58 -1.48 -20.35
CA GLU A 42 -12.87 -1.17 -21.60
C GLU A 42 -11.34 -1.21 -21.44
N ALA A 43 -10.84 -0.84 -20.26
CA ALA A 43 -9.42 -0.93 -19.93
C ALA A 43 -8.96 -2.37 -19.71
N ILE A 44 -9.78 -3.20 -19.04
CA ILE A 44 -9.51 -4.65 -18.91
C ILE A 44 -9.42 -5.30 -20.29
N GLU A 45 -10.41 -5.03 -21.14
CA GLU A 45 -10.46 -5.57 -22.50
C GLU A 45 -9.34 -5.02 -23.40
N LEU A 46 -8.81 -3.83 -23.12
CA LEU A 46 -7.65 -3.29 -23.81
C LEU A 46 -6.40 -4.12 -23.48
N PHE A 47 -6.10 -4.34 -22.20
CA PHE A 47 -4.94 -5.14 -21.79
C PHE A 47 -5.07 -6.60 -22.24
N HIS A 48 -6.26 -7.19 -22.13
CA HIS A 48 -6.52 -8.54 -22.62
C HIS A 48 -6.27 -8.66 -24.14
N SER A 49 -6.57 -7.62 -24.93
CA SER A 49 -6.37 -7.65 -26.38
C SER A 49 -4.90 -7.60 -26.84
N ILE A 50 -3.96 -7.26 -25.95
CA ILE A 50 -2.52 -7.22 -26.29
C ILE A 50 -1.98 -8.63 -26.49
N ASP A 51 -2.24 -9.51 -25.52
CA ASP A 51 -1.89 -10.92 -25.56
C ASP A 51 -2.74 -11.66 -24.52
N PRO A 52 -3.85 -12.30 -24.94
CA PRO A 52 -4.78 -12.96 -24.02
C PRO A 52 -4.14 -14.07 -23.19
N GLU A 53 -3.27 -14.89 -23.80
CA GLU A 53 -2.64 -16.04 -23.13
C GLU A 53 -1.63 -15.55 -22.10
N LEU A 54 -0.73 -14.65 -22.51
CA LEU A 54 0.25 -14.07 -21.60
C LEU A 54 -0.40 -13.30 -20.46
N PHE A 55 -1.51 -12.59 -20.72
CA PHE A 55 -2.21 -11.84 -19.67
C PHE A 55 -2.75 -12.76 -18.57
N VAL A 56 -3.25 -13.95 -18.93
CA VAL A 56 -3.63 -14.98 -17.95
C VAL A 56 -2.40 -15.50 -17.20
N ASP A 57 -1.31 -15.82 -17.91
CA ASP A 57 -0.09 -16.36 -17.33
C ASP A 57 0.57 -15.41 -16.32
N VAL A 58 0.48 -14.10 -16.54
CA VAL A 58 0.99 -13.08 -15.60
C VAL A 58 -0.04 -12.67 -14.53
N ASN A 59 -1.07 -13.48 -14.30
CA ASN A 59 -2.14 -13.23 -13.33
C ASN A 59 -2.85 -11.88 -13.54
N TYR A 60 -3.11 -11.55 -14.81
CA TYR A 60 -3.82 -10.35 -15.22
C TYR A 60 -3.12 -9.07 -14.72
N ASN A 61 -1.79 -9.07 -14.66
CA ASN A 61 -0.99 -7.92 -14.27
C ASN A 61 -0.53 -7.13 -15.51
N PRO A 62 -1.05 -5.92 -15.76
CA PRO A 62 -0.66 -5.12 -16.92
C PRO A 62 0.82 -4.76 -16.98
N LEU A 63 1.46 -4.50 -15.84
CA LEU A 63 2.90 -4.16 -15.85
C LEU A 63 3.74 -5.38 -16.24
N ALA A 64 3.44 -6.55 -15.68
CA ALA A 64 4.12 -7.78 -16.08
C ALA A 64 3.86 -8.15 -17.55
N LEU A 65 2.65 -7.88 -18.07
CA LEU A 65 2.33 -8.06 -19.48
C LEU A 65 3.20 -7.14 -20.38
N LEU A 66 3.37 -5.88 -19.99
CA LEU A 66 4.16 -4.91 -20.75
C LEU A 66 5.67 -5.18 -20.66
N ASP A 67 6.17 -5.70 -19.54
CA ASP A 67 7.57 -6.10 -19.37
C ASP A 67 7.98 -7.23 -20.35
N GLU A 68 7.05 -8.13 -20.65
CA GLU A 68 7.26 -9.29 -21.52
C GLU A 68 6.91 -8.99 -23.00
N LEU A 69 6.53 -7.75 -23.32
CA LEU A 69 6.14 -7.35 -24.66
C LEU A 69 7.35 -7.22 -25.59
N SER A 70 7.41 -8.05 -26.64
CA SER A 70 8.47 -7.98 -27.64
C SER A 70 8.33 -6.75 -28.55
N MET A 71 9.44 -6.31 -29.15
CA MET A 71 9.43 -5.19 -30.10
C MET A 71 8.55 -5.47 -31.33
N GLU A 72 8.54 -6.72 -31.81
CA GLU A 72 7.71 -7.15 -32.93
C GLU A 72 6.22 -7.05 -32.59
N LYS A 73 5.83 -7.49 -31.38
CA LYS A 73 4.44 -7.34 -30.90
C LYS A 73 4.07 -5.87 -30.71
N ALA A 74 4.95 -5.07 -30.11
CA ALA A 74 4.74 -3.63 -29.96
C ALA A 74 4.51 -2.94 -31.32
N GLN A 75 5.28 -3.29 -32.35
CA GLN A 75 5.07 -2.77 -33.70
C GLN A 75 3.76 -3.26 -34.31
N ALA A 76 3.41 -4.54 -34.14
CA ALA A 76 2.14 -5.09 -34.63
C ALA A 76 0.92 -4.37 -34.01
N LEU A 77 0.98 -4.02 -32.71
CA LEU A 77 -0.06 -3.23 -32.04
C LEU A 77 -0.20 -1.82 -32.63
N LEU A 78 0.93 -1.20 -33.01
CA LEU A 78 0.93 0.13 -33.65
C LEU A 78 0.34 0.09 -35.06
N ASP A 79 0.58 -1.01 -35.79
CA ASP A 79 0.06 -1.22 -37.13
C ASP A 79 -1.44 -1.62 -37.10
N ASP A 80 -1.95 -2.10 -35.96
CA ASP A 80 -3.38 -2.38 -35.76
C ASP A 80 -4.19 -1.10 -35.47
N GLY A 81 -4.86 -0.61 -36.53
CA GLY A 81 -5.76 0.54 -36.44
C GLY A 81 -6.91 0.37 -35.44
N THR A 82 -7.36 -0.85 -35.16
CA THR A 82 -8.43 -1.12 -34.18
C THR A 82 -7.91 -0.98 -32.77
N PHE A 83 -6.77 -1.61 -32.47
CA PHE A 83 -6.09 -1.47 -31.18
C PHE A 83 -5.76 -0.01 -30.86
N THR A 84 -5.12 0.71 -31.78
CA THR A 84 -4.73 2.11 -31.58
C THR A 84 -5.91 3.04 -31.33
N ARG A 85 -7.06 2.81 -31.99
CA ARG A 85 -8.31 3.54 -31.70
C ARG A 85 -8.84 3.22 -30.30
N LYS A 86 -8.83 1.94 -29.89
CA LYS A 86 -9.25 1.52 -28.56
C LYS A 86 -8.36 2.15 -27.48
N LEU A 87 -7.04 2.08 -27.65
CA LEU A 87 -6.07 2.70 -26.74
C LEU A 87 -6.34 4.19 -26.55
N LYS A 88 -6.50 4.95 -27.64
CA LYS A 88 -6.81 6.39 -27.59
C LYS A 88 -8.14 6.66 -26.87
N SER A 89 -9.16 5.86 -27.13
CA SER A 89 -10.47 6.00 -26.49
C SER A 89 -10.40 5.76 -24.98
N VAL A 90 -9.79 4.64 -24.57
CA VAL A 90 -9.63 4.27 -23.15
C VAL A 90 -8.78 5.29 -22.41
N HIS A 91 -7.65 5.70 -23.00
CA HIS A 91 -6.77 6.70 -22.40
C HIS A 91 -7.49 8.05 -22.27
N SER A 92 -8.25 8.48 -23.27
CA SER A 92 -9.05 9.71 -23.16
C SER A 92 -10.11 9.62 -22.06
N ALA A 93 -10.74 8.45 -21.87
CA ALA A 93 -11.69 8.24 -20.78
C ALA A 93 -11.01 8.28 -19.41
N PHE A 94 -9.83 7.65 -19.29
CA PHE A 94 -9.00 7.70 -18.09
C PHE A 94 -8.58 9.14 -17.75
N LYS A 95 -8.09 9.91 -18.73
CA LYS A 95 -7.71 11.31 -18.53
C LYS A 95 -8.91 12.15 -18.10
N LYS A 96 -10.05 12.00 -18.76
CA LYS A 96 -11.30 12.66 -18.35
C LYS A 96 -11.69 12.31 -16.91
N TYR A 97 -11.52 11.05 -16.51
CA TYR A 97 -11.78 10.61 -15.15
C TYR A 97 -10.81 11.26 -14.16
N ILE A 98 -9.49 11.10 -14.35
CA ILE A 98 -8.47 11.59 -13.41
C ILE A 98 -8.44 13.11 -13.31
N ASP A 99 -8.67 13.82 -14.41
CA ASP A 99 -8.57 15.28 -14.47
C ASP A 99 -9.86 15.98 -13.97
N GLU A 100 -10.85 15.23 -13.48
CA GLU A 100 -12.05 15.79 -12.85
C GLU A 100 -11.66 16.54 -11.56
N PRO A 101 -11.97 17.84 -11.44
CA PRO A 101 -11.56 18.64 -10.30
C PRO A 101 -12.17 18.10 -9.02
N LYS A 102 -11.35 18.05 -7.97
CA LYS A 102 -11.77 17.64 -6.63
C LYS A 102 -12.46 18.78 -5.91
N ASP A 103 -13.46 18.45 -5.10
CA ASP A 103 -14.06 19.40 -4.18
C ASP A 103 -13.17 19.56 -2.95
N ASP A 104 -12.31 20.58 -2.98
CA ASP A 104 -11.36 20.89 -1.90
C ASP A 104 -12.05 21.49 -0.66
N SER A 105 -13.37 21.72 -0.67
CA SER A 105 -14.10 22.20 0.50
C SER A 105 -14.34 21.11 1.55
N GLN A 106 -14.16 19.84 1.19
CA GLN A 106 -14.37 18.71 2.08
C GLN A 106 -13.11 18.38 2.88
N GLY A 107 -13.30 18.13 4.18
CA GLY A 107 -12.24 17.63 5.06
C GLY A 107 -11.65 16.32 4.56
N GLN A 108 -10.40 16.05 4.94
CA GLN A 108 -9.67 14.85 4.55
C GLN A 108 -9.92 13.70 5.53
N ILE A 109 -10.18 12.51 5.00
CA ILE A 109 -10.31 11.28 5.79
C ILE A 109 -9.08 10.40 5.55
N ALA A 110 -8.52 9.81 6.60
CA ALA A 110 -7.54 8.74 6.48
C ALA A 110 -8.16 7.39 6.87
N TYR A 111 -8.21 6.48 5.91
CA TYR A 111 -8.78 5.15 6.05
C TYR A 111 -7.68 4.10 6.27
N PHE A 112 -7.68 3.46 7.43
CA PHE A 112 -6.69 2.47 7.82
C PHE A 112 -7.27 1.07 7.75
N CYS A 113 -6.59 0.17 7.05
CA CYS A 113 -6.95 -1.24 7.00
C CYS A 113 -5.71 -2.13 6.88
N MET A 114 -5.82 -3.34 7.42
CA MET A 114 -4.81 -4.38 7.30
C MET A 114 -4.80 -5.01 5.89
N GLU A 115 -5.91 -4.99 5.15
CA GLU A 115 -6.03 -5.63 3.84
C GLU A 115 -6.87 -4.83 2.83
N TYR A 116 -6.52 -4.97 1.55
CA TYR A 116 -7.15 -4.29 0.42
C TYR A 116 -7.33 -5.22 -0.78
N GLY A 117 -8.56 -5.63 -1.04
CA GLY A 117 -8.99 -6.49 -2.14
C GLY A 117 -9.21 -5.73 -3.44
N LEU A 118 -8.16 -5.08 -3.93
CA LEU A 118 -8.24 -4.22 -5.13
C LEU A 118 -8.13 -5.01 -6.43
N HIS A 119 -7.12 -5.88 -6.53
CA HIS A 119 -6.90 -6.79 -7.65
C HIS A 119 -5.93 -7.91 -7.22
N GLN A 120 -6.07 -9.11 -7.81
CA GLN A 120 -5.27 -10.28 -7.44
C GLN A 120 -3.75 -10.11 -7.66
N SER A 121 -3.35 -9.27 -8.62
CA SER A 121 -1.94 -8.99 -8.91
C SER A 121 -1.19 -8.32 -7.73
N LEU A 122 -1.90 -7.68 -6.80
CA LEU A 122 -1.32 -6.97 -5.67
C LEU A 122 -1.10 -7.86 -4.43
N ARG A 123 -1.89 -8.94 -4.29
CA ARG A 123 -1.82 -9.88 -3.15
C ARG A 123 -1.94 -9.20 -1.76
N LEU A 124 -2.77 -8.16 -1.64
CA LEU A 124 -2.95 -7.37 -0.41
C LEU A 124 -4.17 -7.76 0.43
N TYR A 125 -4.79 -8.92 0.20
CA TYR A 125 -5.97 -9.34 0.95
C TYR A 125 -6.06 -10.86 1.11
N SER A 126 -6.87 -11.28 2.09
CA SER A 126 -7.16 -12.68 2.38
C SER A 126 -8.65 -13.03 2.24
N GLY A 127 -9.56 -12.09 2.51
CA GLY A 127 -10.99 -12.40 2.60
C GLY A 127 -11.92 -11.20 2.40
N GLY A 128 -13.13 -11.32 2.96
CA GLY A 128 -14.23 -10.39 2.73
C GLY A 128 -14.00 -8.97 3.25
N LEU A 129 -13.26 -8.81 4.36
CA LEU A 129 -12.89 -7.50 4.89
C LEU A 129 -12.05 -6.71 3.87
N GLY A 130 -11.07 -7.37 3.25
CA GLY A 130 -10.23 -6.80 2.21
C GLY A 130 -11.03 -6.49 0.95
N VAL A 131 -11.92 -7.39 0.49
CA VAL A 131 -12.79 -7.10 -0.66
C VAL A 131 -13.64 -5.85 -0.41
N LEU A 132 -14.25 -5.73 0.77
CA LEU A 132 -15.00 -4.54 1.16
C LEU A 132 -14.11 -3.29 1.14
N ALA A 133 -12.91 -3.35 1.73
CA ALA A 133 -11.97 -2.23 1.75
C ALA A 133 -11.57 -1.83 0.32
N GLY A 134 -11.33 -2.79 -0.58
CA GLY A 134 -11.00 -2.56 -1.98
C GLY A 134 -12.13 -1.87 -2.73
N ASP A 135 -13.36 -2.36 -2.60
CA ASP A 135 -14.53 -1.75 -3.24
C ASP A 135 -14.86 -0.37 -2.66
N TYR A 136 -14.62 -0.18 -1.36
CA TYR A 136 -14.73 1.14 -0.73
C TYR A 136 -13.75 2.15 -1.34
N LEU A 137 -12.49 1.76 -1.58
CA LEU A 137 -11.51 2.64 -2.23
C LEU A 137 -11.88 2.97 -3.68
N LYS A 138 -12.43 2.00 -4.43
CA LYS A 138 -12.93 2.23 -5.80
C LYS A 138 -14.08 3.24 -5.80
N GLU A 139 -15.06 3.09 -4.90
CA GLU A 139 -16.18 4.02 -4.77
C GLU A 139 -15.73 5.42 -4.35
N ILE A 140 -14.79 5.52 -3.39
CA ILE A 140 -14.16 6.80 -3.01
C ILE A 140 -13.56 7.51 -4.22
N SER A 141 -12.85 6.75 -5.06
CA SER A 141 -12.24 7.25 -6.28
C SER A 141 -13.30 7.73 -7.28
N ASP A 142 -14.34 6.94 -7.52
CA ASP A 142 -15.42 7.28 -8.45
C ASP A 142 -16.21 8.51 -7.99
N ARG A 143 -16.40 8.66 -6.68
CA ARG A 143 -17.04 9.82 -6.03
C ARG A 143 -16.13 11.04 -5.90
N ASN A 144 -14.84 10.90 -6.18
CA ASN A 144 -13.83 11.96 -6.07
C ASN A 144 -13.77 12.60 -4.66
N VAL A 145 -13.92 11.79 -3.61
CA VAL A 145 -13.94 12.26 -2.20
C VAL A 145 -12.51 12.41 -1.66
N ASN A 146 -12.31 13.33 -0.72
CA ASN A 146 -11.02 13.57 -0.08
C ASN A 146 -10.65 12.49 0.95
N VAL A 147 -10.27 11.31 0.47
CA VAL A 147 -9.80 10.20 1.32
C VAL A 147 -8.44 9.72 0.86
N VAL A 148 -7.56 9.44 1.82
CA VAL A 148 -6.32 8.67 1.63
C VAL A 148 -6.43 7.36 2.40
N ALA A 149 -5.78 6.31 1.93
CA ALA A 149 -5.76 5.03 2.63
C ALA A 149 -4.36 4.67 3.11
N VAL A 150 -4.26 3.90 4.19
CA VAL A 150 -3.00 3.47 4.79
C VAL A 150 -3.06 1.98 5.12
N GLY A 151 -2.06 1.24 4.65
CA GLY A 151 -1.92 -0.21 4.86
C GLY A 151 -0.46 -0.64 4.95
N LEU A 152 -0.24 -1.96 4.89
CA LEU A 152 1.07 -2.58 4.82
C LEU A 152 1.29 -3.20 3.44
N LEU A 153 2.53 -3.15 2.94
CA LEU A 153 2.92 -3.78 1.67
C LEU A 153 3.46 -5.18 1.94
N TYR A 154 2.67 -6.22 1.64
CA TYR A 154 3.08 -7.60 1.92
C TYR A 154 3.97 -8.20 0.82
N ARG A 155 5.11 -8.76 1.21
CA ARG A 155 6.03 -9.43 0.27
C ARG A 155 5.45 -10.73 -0.32
N TYR A 156 4.71 -11.50 0.46
CA TYR A 156 4.17 -12.82 0.08
C TYR A 156 2.63 -12.86 0.05
N GLY A 157 1.97 -11.76 0.44
CA GLY A 157 0.51 -11.71 0.60
C GLY A 157 0.00 -12.66 1.67
N TYR A 158 -1.10 -13.35 1.42
CA TYR A 158 -1.65 -14.37 2.32
C TYR A 158 -1.02 -15.76 2.05
N PHE A 159 -1.46 -16.44 0.99
CA PHE A 159 -0.79 -17.57 0.34
C PHE A 159 -1.50 -17.91 -0.97
N GLN A 160 -0.84 -18.62 -1.88
CA GLN A 160 -1.48 -19.27 -3.01
C GLN A 160 -1.83 -20.72 -2.66
N GLN A 161 -3.11 -21.08 -2.81
CA GLN A 161 -3.59 -22.41 -2.47
C GLN A 161 -3.26 -23.39 -3.60
N SER A 162 -2.74 -24.56 -3.22
CA SER A 162 -2.67 -25.73 -4.10
C SER A 162 -3.12 -26.97 -3.36
N ILE A 163 -3.55 -28.00 -4.08
CA ILE A 163 -4.01 -29.27 -3.51
C ILE A 163 -3.02 -30.36 -3.87
N SER A 164 -2.54 -31.09 -2.86
CA SER A 164 -1.63 -32.22 -3.05
C SER A 164 -2.34 -33.38 -3.75
N LEU A 165 -1.57 -34.35 -4.27
CA LEU A 165 -2.13 -35.59 -4.83
C LEU A 165 -2.93 -36.41 -3.79
N HIS A 166 -2.79 -36.11 -2.50
CA HIS A 166 -3.51 -36.74 -1.40
C HIS A 166 -4.71 -35.90 -0.90
N GLY A 167 -5.03 -34.78 -1.56
CA GLY A 167 -6.15 -33.91 -1.18
C GLY A 167 -5.83 -32.94 -0.04
N GLU A 168 -4.55 -32.76 0.31
CA GLU A 168 -4.12 -31.85 1.36
C GLU A 168 -3.93 -30.44 0.79
N GLN A 169 -4.25 -29.43 1.60
CA GLN A 169 -3.94 -28.05 1.24
C GLN A 169 -2.44 -27.78 1.42
N ILE A 170 -1.81 -27.25 0.38
CA ILE A 170 -0.43 -26.75 0.38
C ILE A 170 -0.47 -25.23 0.25
N HIS A 171 0.26 -24.55 1.15
CA HIS A 171 0.45 -23.10 1.11
C HIS A 171 1.70 -22.76 0.31
N GLN A 172 1.52 -22.08 -0.83
CA GLN A 172 2.63 -21.58 -1.62
C GLN A 172 2.84 -20.10 -1.31
N LEU A 173 4.06 -19.74 -0.89
CA LEU A 173 4.47 -18.38 -0.58
C LEU A 173 5.44 -17.90 -1.64
N GLU A 174 4.91 -17.21 -2.63
CA GLU A 174 5.70 -16.60 -3.69
C GLU A 174 5.92 -15.11 -3.42
N ALA A 175 7.18 -14.69 -3.46
CA ALA A 175 7.54 -13.29 -3.30
C ALA A 175 7.00 -12.46 -4.47
N ALA A 176 6.22 -11.43 -4.16
CA ALA A 176 5.79 -10.42 -5.12
C ALA A 176 7.00 -9.64 -5.64
N LYS A 177 7.10 -9.51 -6.96
CA LYS A 177 8.08 -8.64 -7.60
C LYS A 177 7.55 -7.21 -7.55
N PHE A 178 7.98 -6.42 -6.58
CA PHE A 178 7.53 -5.03 -6.41
C PHE A 178 7.80 -4.14 -7.64
N THR A 179 8.77 -4.50 -8.49
CA THR A 179 9.00 -3.85 -9.79
C THR A 179 7.86 -4.04 -10.79
N GLN A 180 7.01 -5.05 -10.59
CA GLN A 180 5.83 -5.35 -11.40
C GLN A 180 4.54 -4.92 -10.72
N LEU A 181 4.62 -4.18 -9.61
CA LEU A 181 3.46 -3.60 -8.96
C LEU A 181 3.36 -2.11 -9.34
N PRO A 182 2.15 -1.56 -9.48
CA PRO A 182 1.95 -0.14 -9.80
C PRO A 182 2.14 0.75 -8.55
N ILE A 183 3.26 0.56 -7.85
CA ILE A 183 3.63 1.29 -6.64
C ILE A 183 4.82 2.21 -6.91
N LEU A 184 4.76 3.41 -6.36
CA LEU A 184 5.79 4.42 -6.51
C LEU A 184 6.42 4.75 -5.15
N PRO A 185 7.74 4.99 -5.09
CA PRO A 185 8.38 5.43 -3.87
C PRO A 185 7.89 6.84 -3.50
N VAL A 186 7.38 7.04 -2.29
CA VAL A 186 7.05 8.39 -1.81
C VAL A 186 8.32 9.10 -1.40
N ARG A 187 8.53 10.31 -1.94
CA ARG A 187 9.75 11.09 -1.72
C ARG A 187 9.45 12.45 -1.09
N ASP A 188 10.38 12.92 -0.27
CA ASP A 188 10.35 14.28 0.28
C ASP A 188 10.74 15.33 -0.77
N ALA A 189 10.76 16.60 -0.35
CA ALA A 189 11.12 17.73 -1.20
C ALA A 189 12.58 17.68 -1.72
N GLN A 190 13.43 16.85 -1.12
CA GLN A 190 14.82 16.63 -1.51
C GLN A 190 14.97 15.41 -2.44
N GLY A 191 13.87 14.74 -2.79
CA GLY A 191 13.88 13.52 -3.59
C GLY A 191 14.32 12.27 -2.80
N THR A 192 14.47 12.38 -1.48
CA THR A 192 14.81 11.26 -0.61
C THR A 192 13.55 10.46 -0.29
N TRP A 193 13.67 9.14 -0.23
CA TRP A 193 12.54 8.29 0.12
C TRP A 193 12.06 8.60 1.54
N ILE A 194 10.77 8.85 1.71
CA ILE A 194 10.18 8.98 3.04
C ILE A 194 10.31 7.65 3.77
N LYS A 195 10.96 7.71 4.92
CA LYS A 195 11.07 6.62 5.89
C LYS A 195 10.53 7.10 7.23
N VAL A 196 9.75 6.24 7.86
CA VAL A 196 9.29 6.42 9.24
C VAL A 196 9.82 5.28 10.09
N TYR A 197 9.74 5.41 11.41
CA TYR A 197 10.11 4.33 12.31
C TYR A 197 9.08 4.15 13.42
N VAL A 198 9.04 2.92 13.94
CA VAL A 198 8.36 2.55 15.17
C VAL A 198 9.36 1.90 16.12
N ASN A 199 9.14 2.04 17.43
CA ASN A 199 9.96 1.35 18.42
C ASN A 199 9.23 0.07 18.83
N LEU A 200 9.90 -1.07 18.73
CA LEU A 200 9.38 -2.40 19.02
C LEU A 200 10.31 -3.09 20.04
N SER A 201 9.96 -3.02 21.33
CA SER A 201 10.70 -3.63 22.44
C SER A 201 12.20 -3.30 22.40
N GLY A 202 12.53 -2.01 22.53
CA GLY A 202 13.92 -1.50 22.52
C GLY A 202 14.61 -1.48 21.15
N ARG A 203 13.95 -1.92 20.07
CA ARG A 203 14.47 -1.85 18.70
C ARG A 203 13.76 -0.78 17.88
N THR A 204 14.50 -0.05 17.07
CA THR A 204 13.93 0.86 16.06
C THR A 204 13.75 0.11 14.76
N VAL A 205 12.50 0.02 14.29
CA VAL A 205 12.15 -0.58 13.01
C VAL A 205 11.74 0.51 12.04
N TRP A 206 12.41 0.56 10.89
CA TRP A 206 12.15 1.51 9.83
C TRP A 206 11.17 0.97 8.81
N ALA A 207 10.31 1.83 8.25
CA ALA A 207 9.45 1.49 7.13
C ALA A 207 9.56 2.55 6.04
N LYS A 208 9.70 2.10 4.79
CA LYS A 208 9.54 2.95 3.61
C LYS A 208 8.06 3.13 3.30
N VAL A 209 7.71 4.27 2.72
CA VAL A 209 6.36 4.55 2.25
C VAL A 209 6.30 4.39 0.74
N TRP A 210 5.36 3.56 0.28
CA TRP A 210 5.00 3.36 -1.11
C TRP A 210 3.63 3.97 -1.37
N GLU A 211 3.41 4.51 -2.56
CA GLU A 211 2.11 5.00 -3.02
C GLU A 211 1.58 4.09 -4.13
N LEU A 212 0.34 3.63 -3.96
CA LEU A 212 -0.45 2.93 -4.95
C LEU A 212 -1.60 3.84 -5.38
N ARG A 213 -1.68 4.17 -6.67
CA ARG A 213 -2.77 5.00 -7.20
C ARG A 213 -4.00 4.14 -7.47
N VAL A 214 -5.09 4.45 -6.78
CA VAL A 214 -6.39 3.79 -6.93
C VAL A 214 -7.33 4.80 -7.57
N GLY A 215 -7.29 4.90 -8.89
CA GLY A 215 -8.00 5.95 -9.63
C GLY A 215 -7.53 7.33 -9.20
N ARG A 216 -8.41 8.11 -8.56
CA ARG A 216 -8.17 9.48 -8.09
C ARG A 216 -7.58 9.55 -6.69
N MET A 217 -7.59 8.46 -5.94
CA MET A 217 -7.12 8.44 -4.56
C MET A 217 -5.80 7.68 -4.42
N SER A 218 -5.11 7.91 -3.30
CA SER A 218 -3.84 7.29 -2.99
C SER A 218 -3.96 6.36 -1.79
N LEU A 219 -3.47 5.13 -1.97
CA LEU A 219 -3.23 4.16 -0.91
C LEU A 219 -1.73 4.14 -0.59
N TYR A 220 -1.38 4.48 0.65
CA TYR A 220 -0.01 4.46 1.15
C TYR A 220 0.27 3.15 1.87
N LEU A 221 1.35 2.47 1.48
CA LEU A 221 1.71 1.17 2.02
C LEU A 221 3.08 1.22 2.68
N LEU A 222 3.15 0.72 3.91
CA LEU A 222 4.40 0.65 4.67
C LEU A 222 5.13 -0.66 4.42
N ASP A 223 6.44 -0.56 4.23
CA ASP A 223 7.31 -1.70 3.92
C ASP A 223 8.56 -1.70 4.82
N THR A 224 8.70 -2.76 5.61
CA THR A 224 9.85 -2.97 6.50
C THR A 224 10.94 -3.85 5.89
N ASP A 225 10.73 -4.45 4.72
CA ASP A 225 11.72 -5.31 4.05
C ASP A 225 12.82 -4.47 3.38
N ILE A 226 13.63 -3.82 4.23
CA ILE A 226 14.66 -2.86 3.84
C ILE A 226 15.95 -3.08 4.60
N ASP A 227 17.06 -2.61 4.03
CA ASP A 227 18.40 -2.86 4.58
C ASP A 227 18.68 -2.16 5.90
N ASP A 228 17.90 -1.14 6.25
CA ASP A 228 17.93 -0.47 7.55
C ASP A 228 17.51 -1.38 8.73
N ASN A 229 16.85 -2.50 8.45
CA ASN A 229 16.29 -3.40 9.46
C ASN A 229 17.02 -4.75 9.54
N ASN A 230 17.01 -5.35 10.73
CA ASN A 230 17.39 -6.73 10.94
C ASN A 230 16.38 -7.69 10.28
N TRP A 231 16.80 -8.93 10.00
CA TRP A 231 15.98 -9.90 9.25
C TRP A 231 14.60 -10.13 9.88
N GLU A 232 14.53 -10.18 11.21
CA GLU A 232 13.29 -10.40 11.97
C GLU A 232 12.31 -9.25 11.78
N ASP A 233 12.82 -8.02 11.69
CA ASP A 233 12.01 -6.82 11.55
C ASP A 233 11.59 -6.61 10.10
N ARG A 234 12.41 -7.05 9.13
CA ARG A 234 11.98 -7.14 7.72
C ARG A 234 10.74 -8.01 7.57
N SER A 235 10.67 -9.09 8.35
CA SER A 235 9.58 -10.05 8.28
C SER A 235 8.20 -9.50 8.65
N LEU A 236 8.12 -8.32 9.28
CA LEU A 236 6.85 -7.70 9.67
C LEU A 236 5.91 -7.45 8.49
N THR A 237 6.45 -7.15 7.32
CA THR A 237 5.67 -6.95 6.08
C THR A 237 5.83 -8.13 5.12
N HIS A 238 6.16 -9.32 5.61
CA HIS A 238 6.21 -10.51 4.75
C HIS A 238 4.83 -11.04 4.43
N GLN A 239 4.03 -11.36 5.45
CA GLN A 239 2.78 -12.10 5.28
C GLN A 239 1.60 -11.40 5.96
N LEU A 240 0.47 -11.36 5.27
CA LEU A 240 -0.81 -10.94 5.83
C LEU A 240 -1.35 -12.06 6.74
N TYR A 241 -1.72 -11.74 7.98
CA TYR A 241 -2.17 -12.71 9.00
C TYR A 241 -1.17 -13.86 9.25
N GLY A 242 0.13 -13.62 9.07
CA GLY A 242 1.19 -14.57 9.39
C GLY A 242 1.70 -14.41 10.83
N GLY A 243 2.54 -15.36 11.24
CA GLY A 243 3.24 -15.32 12.52
C GLY A 243 2.37 -15.70 13.73
N ASP A 244 2.86 -15.32 14.92
CA ASP A 244 2.19 -15.54 16.20
C ASP A 244 1.50 -14.25 16.71
N ASN A 245 0.92 -14.31 17.91
CA ASN A 245 0.20 -13.18 18.50
C ASN A 245 1.09 -11.93 18.68
N GLU A 246 2.38 -12.12 18.99
CA GLU A 246 3.32 -11.00 19.10
C GLU A 246 3.69 -10.42 17.72
N HIS A 247 3.82 -11.24 16.67
CA HIS A 247 3.96 -10.75 15.31
C HIS A 247 2.75 -9.90 14.88
N ARG A 248 1.53 -10.35 15.22
CA ARG A 248 0.29 -9.60 14.97
C ARG A 248 0.31 -8.25 15.67
N LEU A 249 0.63 -8.20 16.96
CA LEU A 249 0.78 -6.94 17.70
C LEU A 249 1.75 -5.98 17.01
N ARG A 250 2.93 -6.48 16.60
CA ARG A 250 3.94 -5.64 15.93
C ARG A 250 3.45 -5.09 14.58
N GLN A 251 2.68 -5.87 13.81
CA GLN A 251 2.05 -5.38 12.59
C GLN A 251 1.01 -4.29 12.87
N GLU A 252 0.18 -4.45 13.90
CA GLU A 252 -0.82 -3.45 14.29
C GLU A 252 -0.18 -2.15 14.80
N VAL A 253 0.92 -2.25 15.56
CA VAL A 253 1.73 -1.10 15.97
C VAL A 253 2.32 -0.40 14.76
N LEU A 254 2.87 -1.15 13.79
CA LEU A 254 3.40 -0.58 12.55
C LEU A 254 2.31 0.12 11.73
N LEU A 255 1.15 -0.52 11.54
CA LEU A 255 0.02 0.04 10.80
C LEU A 255 -0.51 1.31 11.49
N GLY A 256 -0.79 1.23 12.79
CA GLY A 256 -1.39 2.32 13.55
C GLY A 256 -0.41 3.49 13.77
N ILE A 257 0.67 3.24 14.51
CA ILE A 257 1.64 4.29 14.85
C ILE A 257 2.46 4.69 13.62
N GLY A 258 3.01 3.70 12.89
CA GLY A 258 3.82 3.97 11.70
C GLY A 258 3.02 4.66 10.60
N GLY A 259 1.75 4.29 10.42
CA GLY A 259 0.88 4.92 9.41
C GLY A 259 0.57 6.38 9.70
N VAL A 260 0.26 6.73 10.95
CA VAL A 260 0.08 8.15 11.35
C VAL A 260 1.37 8.94 11.17
N ARG A 261 2.52 8.35 11.53
CA ARG A 261 3.83 8.98 11.28
C ARG A 261 4.09 9.19 9.80
N ALA A 262 3.69 8.26 8.94
CA ALA A 262 3.86 8.39 7.49
C ALA A 262 3.02 9.54 6.94
N LEU A 263 1.76 9.64 7.33
CA LEU A 263 0.90 10.77 6.96
C LEU A 263 1.51 12.11 7.41
N LYS A 264 1.97 12.19 8.66
CA LYS A 264 2.66 13.39 9.19
C LYS A 264 3.94 13.72 8.42
N ALA A 265 4.76 12.72 8.08
CA ALA A 265 5.99 12.91 7.29
C ALA A 265 5.70 13.41 5.87
N MET A 266 4.56 13.01 5.29
CA MET A 266 4.01 13.51 4.03
C MET A 266 3.30 14.87 4.17
N LYS A 267 3.29 15.46 5.37
CA LYS A 267 2.59 16.73 5.69
C LYS A 267 1.09 16.67 5.44
N MET A 268 0.49 15.50 5.62
CA MET A 268 -0.95 15.31 5.60
C MET A 268 -1.50 15.43 7.03
N GLU A 269 -2.55 16.22 7.19
CA GLU A 269 -3.27 16.39 8.46
C GLU A 269 -4.75 16.06 8.25
N PRO A 270 -5.13 14.75 8.21
CA PRO A 270 -6.52 14.35 8.07
C PRO A 270 -7.40 14.85 9.23
N ASP A 271 -8.63 15.23 8.91
CA ASP A 271 -9.66 15.65 9.86
C ASP A 271 -10.30 14.47 10.58
N LEU A 272 -10.49 13.35 9.87
CA LEU A 272 -11.09 12.12 10.39
C LEU A 272 -10.21 10.90 10.12
N TYR A 273 -10.21 9.98 11.07
CA TYR A 273 -9.49 8.70 10.97
C TYR A 273 -10.49 7.56 11.04
N HIS A 274 -10.58 6.76 10.00
CA HIS A 274 -11.48 5.61 9.91
C HIS A 274 -10.68 4.32 10.02
N LEU A 275 -10.94 3.57 11.10
CA LEU A 275 -10.37 2.25 11.36
C LEU A 275 -11.32 1.17 10.84
N ASN A 276 -10.82 0.37 9.91
CA ASN A 276 -11.49 -0.84 9.48
C ASN A 276 -11.02 -2.03 10.34
N GLU A 277 -11.87 -2.44 11.29
CA GLU A 277 -11.53 -3.33 12.40
C GLU A 277 -10.46 -2.81 13.38
N GLY A 278 -10.19 -3.60 14.43
CA GLY A 278 -9.27 -3.27 15.52
C GLY A 278 -7.79 -3.16 15.11
N HIS A 279 -7.40 -3.62 13.91
CA HIS A 279 -5.99 -3.76 13.52
C HIS A 279 -5.18 -2.46 13.49
N ALA A 280 -5.85 -1.32 13.38
CA ALA A 280 -5.21 -0.01 13.38
C ALA A 280 -5.43 0.76 14.70
N ALA A 281 -5.90 0.11 15.77
CA ALA A 281 -6.27 0.76 17.03
C ALA A 281 -5.15 1.64 17.61
N PHE A 282 -3.88 1.24 17.45
CA PHE A 282 -2.72 2.00 17.93
C PHE A 282 -2.54 3.36 17.26
N LEU A 283 -3.25 3.66 16.16
CA LEU A 283 -3.25 5.00 15.57
C LEU A 283 -3.76 6.06 16.55
N GLY A 284 -4.73 5.70 17.41
CA GLY A 284 -5.26 6.61 18.42
C GLY A 284 -4.17 7.11 19.38
N LEU A 285 -3.23 6.22 19.71
CA LEU A 285 -2.10 6.54 20.58
C LEU A 285 -1.13 7.52 19.92
N GLU A 286 -0.75 7.31 18.66
CA GLU A 286 0.15 8.24 17.97
C GLU A 286 -0.53 9.60 17.73
N ARG A 287 -1.84 9.62 17.48
CA ARG A 287 -2.60 10.87 17.37
C ARG A 287 -2.61 11.64 18.69
N LEU A 288 -2.87 10.96 19.80
CA LEU A 288 -2.76 11.55 21.14
C LEU A 288 -1.34 12.09 21.37
N ALA A 289 -0.31 11.32 21.03
CA ALA A 289 1.08 11.72 21.13
C ALA A 289 1.41 12.99 20.34
N ASN A 290 0.82 13.17 19.16
CA ASN A 290 1.01 14.38 18.34
C ASN A 290 0.39 15.61 19.02
N TYR A 291 -0.81 15.50 19.59
CA TYR A 291 -1.43 16.61 20.33
C TYR A 291 -0.65 16.98 21.60
N LEU A 292 -0.20 15.99 22.36
CA LEU A 292 0.57 16.21 23.57
C LEU A 292 1.94 16.83 23.28
N ARG A 293 2.71 16.24 22.35
CA ARG A 293 4.10 16.65 22.09
C ARG A 293 4.21 17.85 21.17
N ASP A 294 3.46 17.89 20.07
CA ASP A 294 3.62 18.95 19.07
C ASP A 294 2.76 20.17 19.40
N LYS A 295 1.53 19.94 19.85
CA LYS A 295 0.56 21.01 20.14
C LYS A 295 0.54 21.43 21.62
N HIS A 296 1.30 20.74 22.48
CA HIS A 296 1.38 21.01 23.93
C HIS A 296 0.00 21.06 24.60
N MET A 297 -0.93 20.23 24.11
CA MET A 297 -2.32 20.20 24.57
C MET A 297 -2.44 19.37 25.86
N PRO A 298 -3.31 19.75 26.81
CA PRO A 298 -3.62 18.89 27.96
C PRO A 298 -4.23 17.55 27.52
N PHE A 299 -3.89 16.48 28.24
CA PHE A 299 -4.32 15.11 27.93
C PHE A 299 -5.84 14.99 27.71
N ASP A 300 -6.65 15.50 28.63
CA ASP A 300 -8.10 15.37 28.55
C ASP A 300 -8.68 16.04 27.28
N GLN A 301 -8.12 17.17 26.86
CA GLN A 301 -8.55 17.84 25.63
C GLN A 301 -8.13 17.05 24.38
N ALA A 302 -6.89 16.55 24.37
CA ALA A 302 -6.36 15.75 23.27
C ALA A 302 -7.16 14.44 23.11
N LEU A 303 -7.51 13.80 24.22
CA LEU A 303 -8.33 12.59 24.25
C LEU A 303 -9.70 12.83 23.63
N GLU A 304 -10.40 13.90 24.02
CA GLU A 304 -11.72 14.22 23.47
C GLU A 304 -11.66 14.52 21.96
N ILE A 305 -10.62 15.21 21.49
CA ILE A 305 -10.43 15.43 20.05
C ILE A 305 -10.23 14.09 19.33
N VAL A 306 -9.30 13.25 19.81
CA VAL A 306 -9.02 11.94 19.19
C VAL A 306 -10.29 11.10 19.11
N ARG A 307 -11.09 11.06 20.18
CA ARG A 307 -12.37 10.33 20.22
C ARG A 307 -13.41 10.90 19.25
N ALA A 308 -13.55 12.22 19.19
CA ALA A 308 -14.55 12.88 18.33
C ALA A 308 -14.23 12.75 16.82
N THR A 309 -12.97 12.48 16.48
CA THR A 309 -12.48 12.42 15.09
C THR A 309 -12.01 11.03 14.67
N GLN A 310 -12.41 9.99 15.42
CA GLN A 310 -12.12 8.59 15.11
C GLN A 310 -13.42 7.83 14.82
N LEU A 311 -13.48 7.21 13.65
CA LEU A 311 -14.57 6.34 13.23
C LEU A 311 -14.07 4.89 13.24
N PHE A 312 -14.79 4.02 13.91
CA PHE A 312 -14.46 2.60 14.00
C PHE A 312 -15.58 1.77 13.37
N THR A 313 -15.20 0.83 12.51
CA THR A 313 -16.12 -0.16 11.93
C THR A 313 -15.69 -1.55 12.35
N THR A 314 -16.58 -2.28 13.02
CA THR A 314 -16.41 -3.69 13.37
C THR A 314 -17.20 -4.56 12.40
N HIS A 315 -16.60 -5.64 11.94
CA HIS A 315 -17.24 -6.58 10.99
C HIS A 315 -17.54 -7.92 11.64
N THR A 316 -16.78 -8.27 12.68
CA THR A 316 -16.97 -9.51 13.40
C THR A 316 -17.81 -9.28 14.66
N PRO A 317 -18.98 -9.91 14.81
CA PRO A 317 -19.82 -9.72 16.00
C PRO A 317 -19.41 -10.64 17.17
N VAL A 318 -18.33 -11.42 17.03
CA VAL A 318 -17.92 -12.43 18.02
C VAL A 318 -16.50 -12.16 18.55
N PRO A 319 -16.25 -12.33 19.87
CA PRO A 319 -14.96 -12.06 20.50
C PRO A 319 -13.76 -12.77 19.85
N ALA A 320 -13.97 -13.99 19.32
CA ALA A 320 -12.92 -14.78 18.69
C ALA A 320 -12.37 -14.18 17.39
N GLY A 321 -13.05 -13.20 16.79
CA GLY A 321 -12.58 -12.49 15.60
C GLY A 321 -11.76 -11.24 15.90
N HIS A 322 -11.56 -10.91 17.18
CA HIS A 322 -10.76 -9.76 17.58
C HIS A 322 -9.40 -10.22 18.12
N ASP A 323 -8.35 -9.57 17.65
CA ASP A 323 -7.01 -9.72 18.21
C ASP A 323 -7.03 -9.26 19.68
N SER A 324 -6.42 -10.06 20.56
CA SER A 324 -6.32 -9.74 21.99
C SER A 324 -4.91 -10.00 22.48
N PHE A 325 -4.36 -8.99 23.15
CA PHE A 325 -2.97 -8.99 23.59
C PHE A 325 -2.91 -8.94 25.12
N PRO A 326 -2.16 -9.86 25.77
CA PRO A 326 -1.94 -9.77 27.21
C PRO A 326 -1.31 -8.44 27.59
N GLU A 327 -1.72 -7.87 28.72
CA GLU A 327 -1.19 -6.59 29.20
C GLU A 327 0.34 -6.63 29.36
N SER A 328 0.90 -7.75 29.81
CA SER A 328 2.35 -7.93 29.93
C SER A 328 3.05 -7.73 28.58
N LEU A 329 2.48 -8.27 27.50
CA LEU A 329 3.01 -8.10 26.16
C LEU A 329 2.89 -6.64 25.72
N LEU A 330 1.73 -5.99 25.93
CA LEU A 330 1.56 -4.59 25.59
C LEU A 330 2.56 -3.68 26.31
N ARG A 331 2.88 -3.97 27.58
CA ARG A 331 3.88 -3.21 28.35
C ARG A 331 5.26 -3.27 27.70
N ASP A 332 5.68 -4.41 27.16
CA ASP A 332 6.98 -4.53 26.49
C ASP A 332 7.12 -3.61 25.27
N TYR A 333 6.00 -3.25 24.63
CA TYR A 333 5.98 -2.39 23.43
C TYR A 333 5.61 -0.92 23.72
N LEU A 334 4.74 -0.67 24.70
CA LEU A 334 4.13 0.65 24.90
C LEU A 334 4.57 1.33 26.21
N TYR A 335 5.34 0.68 27.08
CA TYR A 335 5.75 1.30 28.35
C TYR A 335 6.66 2.53 28.15
N GLU A 336 7.62 2.46 27.23
CA GLU A 336 8.41 3.63 26.86
C GLU A 336 7.55 4.71 26.20
N PHE A 337 6.54 4.29 25.45
CA PHE A 337 5.61 5.19 24.79
C PHE A 337 4.81 6.01 25.82
N THR A 338 4.21 5.39 26.84
CA THR A 338 3.49 6.10 27.91
C THR A 338 4.40 7.06 28.67
N HIS A 339 5.60 6.61 29.02
CA HIS A 339 6.58 7.43 29.72
C HIS A 339 6.97 8.68 28.90
N SER A 340 7.15 8.53 27.58
CA SER A 340 7.48 9.63 26.68
C SER A 340 6.37 10.69 26.56
N LEU A 341 5.12 10.31 26.88
CA LEU A 341 3.95 11.20 26.87
C LEU A 341 3.65 11.80 28.25
N GLY A 342 4.35 11.38 29.30
CA GLY A 342 4.09 11.82 30.66
C GLY A 342 2.74 11.36 31.23
N ILE A 343 2.19 10.26 30.70
CA ILE A 343 0.93 9.65 31.16
C ILE A 343 1.20 8.34 31.89
N SER A 344 0.33 7.98 32.83
CA SER A 344 0.41 6.67 33.50
C SER A 344 -0.08 5.54 32.59
N TRP A 345 0.28 4.30 32.93
CA TRP A 345 -0.21 3.14 32.20
C TRP A 345 -1.73 2.99 32.30
N GLU A 346 -2.31 3.37 33.45
CA GLU A 346 -3.74 3.34 33.71
C GLU A 346 -4.50 4.43 32.94
N GLN A 347 -3.81 5.49 32.49
CA GLN A 347 -4.38 6.53 31.63
C GLN A 347 -4.36 6.16 30.15
N LEU A 348 -3.42 5.29 29.73
CA LEU A 348 -3.37 4.75 28.37
C LEU A 348 -4.57 3.84 28.12
#